data_AF-A0A937BH65-F1
#
_entry.id   AF-A0A937BH65-F1
#
_cell.length_a   1.000
_cell.length_b   1.000
_cell.length_c   1.000
_cell.angle_alpha   90.00
_cell.angle_beta   90.00
_cell.angle_gamma   90.00
#
_symmetry.space_group_name_H-M   'P 1'
#
loop_
_entity.id
_entity.type
_entity.pdbx_description
1 polymer ?
#
loop_
_entity_poly.entity_id
_entity_poly.type
_entity_poly.pdbx_seq_one_letter_code
_entity_poly.pdbx_strand_id
1 'polypeptide(L)'
;MINMMYLVLTALLALNVSKEILDSFVTVNNGLETTKVTLKEKVDATYKSFAQYASENKEKYGAANAEAIKIQKMAAGLISDIDQCKAKSIMATENWPIEKVLGKNAQGQDTIINLKLVSAKDNQEGITHQMIGSEEANPKKDEHSAYDLRMKLEKFRDEIKKIANKDPKNPNKTLIANVDKMFNFEKEKEAGNTGVEVSWETKNFYHVPLAAGITILSKIQADVRNAENETVNYMLGNVEQKSFKFNTLAAIVKPQSSYVTVGSKYMAEIFLGAYDDQNIPEVYICGPGAHVDTTSKPMKIVGEAIKLPMNGAKAQLEQVAGGAGLRTVTGIIKFKPVGGEEQVQPFTTEYEVAAPSLVVSPTKMNVFYRGVDNPVSVSVSGYSNKDISPSATNGTLSKSADGFIMRPGKDTEALIGATVTNPDGSKKSMPGMKFRVKNVPNPTPYFAGKSVNDETIKKTEVTAAQGVIAKMVDFDFDLKFEIVGYKLTMIVGGTPIEKVSNGAALTGDMKEMLTKAKPGQKIFIEAIKARGPDGTVRSLGALSFKVT
;
A
#
# COMPACT_ATOMS: atom_id res chain seq x y z
N MET A 1 72.29 0.49 70.98
CA MET A 1 70.81 0.60 71.10
C MET A 1 70.25 1.81 70.34
N ILE A 2 70.78 3.02 70.50
CA ILE A 2 70.31 4.22 69.77
C ILE A 2 70.37 4.07 68.24
N ASN A 3 71.44 3.46 67.70
CA ASN A 3 71.56 3.21 66.26
C ASN A 3 70.51 2.21 65.73
N MET A 4 70.11 1.19 66.52
CA MET A 4 69.01 0.30 66.13
C MET A 4 67.66 1.02 66.18
N MET A 5 67.45 1.91 67.15
CA MET A 5 66.24 2.72 67.22
C MET A 5 66.12 3.67 66.02
N TYR A 6 67.22 4.29 65.60
CA TYR A 6 67.24 5.16 64.42
C TYR A 6 66.97 4.38 63.14
N LEU A 7 67.56 3.19 62.99
CA LEU A 7 67.33 2.33 61.82
C LEU A 7 65.88 1.83 61.76
N VAL A 8 65.29 1.47 62.90
CA VAL A 8 63.86 1.12 63.00
C VAL A 8 62.97 2.32 62.70
N LEU A 9 63.29 3.52 63.21
CA LEU A 9 62.49 4.73 62.94
C LEU A 9 62.60 5.18 61.48
N THR A 10 63.79 5.10 60.86
CA THR A 10 64.00 5.38 59.44
C THR A 10 63.31 4.32 58.57
N ALA A 11 63.33 3.05 58.97
CA ALA A 11 62.58 1.99 58.28
C ALA A 11 61.06 2.20 58.39
N LEU A 12 60.54 2.61 59.55
CA LEU A 12 59.13 2.94 59.75
C LEU A 12 58.71 4.18 58.94
N LEU A 13 59.54 5.22 58.90
CA LEU A 13 59.31 6.40 58.04
C LEU A 13 59.37 6.05 56.55
N ALA A 14 60.23 5.11 56.15
CA ALA A 14 60.32 4.63 54.77
C ALA A 14 59.17 3.69 54.38
N LEU A 15 58.53 3.04 55.36
CA LEU A 15 57.35 2.19 55.14
C LEU A 15 56.07 3.03 54.96
N ASN A 16 56.05 4.25 55.48
CA ASN A 16 54.95 5.19 55.33
C ASN A 16 55.00 5.86 53.95
N VAL A 17 53.86 5.88 53.27
CA VAL A 17 53.72 6.53 51.96
C VAL A 17 53.81 8.04 52.12
N SER A 18 54.49 8.73 51.19
CA SER A 18 54.62 10.19 51.25
C SER A 18 53.25 10.88 51.16
N LYS A 19 53.07 11.96 51.93
CA LYS A 19 51.81 12.72 51.99
C LYS A 19 51.36 13.22 50.61
N GLU A 20 52.30 13.62 49.76
CA GLU A 20 52.04 14.07 48.38
C GLU A 20 51.46 12.97 47.49
N ILE A 21 51.91 11.71 47.67
CA ILE A 21 51.35 10.55 46.95
C ILE A 21 49.91 10.28 47.42
N LEU A 22 49.64 10.40 48.72
CA LEU A 22 48.28 10.23 49.28
C LEU A 22 47.32 11.34 48.80
N ASP A 23 47.77 12.58 48.72
CA ASP A 23 46.99 13.70 48.17
C ASP A 23 46.72 13.54 46.66
N SER A 24 47.62 12.86 45.94
CA SER A 24 47.39 12.46 44.55
C SER A 24 46.25 11.45 44.43
N PHE A 25 46.17 10.45 45.31
CA PHE A 25 45.03 9.52 45.36
C PHE A 25 43.71 10.23 45.67
N VAL A 26 43.71 11.21 46.58
CA VAL A 26 42.54 12.04 46.86
C VAL A 26 42.09 12.83 45.62
N THR A 27 43.03 13.35 44.84
CA THR A 27 42.73 14.07 43.59
C THR A 27 42.11 13.14 42.55
N VAL A 28 42.68 11.95 42.36
CA VAL A 28 42.14 10.91 41.46
C VAL A 28 40.75 10.48 41.91
N ASN A 29 40.55 10.23 43.20
CA ASN A 29 39.27 9.84 43.76
C ASN A 29 38.19 10.90 43.50
N ASN A 30 38.50 12.19 43.69
CA ASN A 30 37.55 13.27 43.38
C ASN A 30 37.18 13.31 41.89
N GLY A 31 38.14 13.07 41.00
CA GLY A 31 37.88 12.93 39.57
C GLY A 31 36.95 11.75 39.25
N LEU A 32 37.16 10.60 39.90
CA LEU A 32 36.31 9.42 39.74
C LEU A 32 34.90 9.63 40.30
N GLU A 33 34.76 10.29 41.46
CA GLU A 33 33.46 10.64 42.04
C GLU A 33 32.69 11.62 41.13
N THR A 34 33.39 12.59 40.52
CA THR A 34 32.79 13.50 39.53
C THR A 34 32.34 12.71 38.28
N THR A 35 33.18 11.79 37.80
CA THR A 35 32.86 10.91 36.67
C THR A 35 31.64 10.03 36.97
N LYS A 36 31.53 9.52 38.20
CA LYS A 36 30.38 8.73 38.67
C LYS A 36 29.07 9.51 38.56
N VAL A 37 29.05 10.78 39.00
CA VAL A 37 27.87 11.65 38.91
C VAL A 37 27.51 11.93 37.45
N THR A 38 28.49 12.30 36.62
CA THR A 38 28.26 12.56 35.18
C THR A 38 27.74 11.32 34.45
N LEU A 39 28.29 10.14 34.74
CA LEU A 39 27.81 8.88 34.15
C LEU A 39 26.38 8.57 34.60
N LYS A 40 26.06 8.81 35.88
CA LYS A 40 24.69 8.65 36.38
C LYS A 40 23.70 9.56 35.65
N GLU A 41 24.03 10.84 35.46
CA GLU A 41 23.16 11.77 34.72
C GLU A 41 22.90 11.30 33.28
N LYS A 42 23.96 10.81 32.60
CA LYS A 42 23.83 10.23 31.26
C LYS A 42 22.93 9.00 31.24
N VAL A 43 23.16 8.07 32.17
CA VAL A 43 22.37 6.85 32.32
C VAL A 43 20.89 7.18 32.60
N ASP A 44 20.62 8.10 33.52
CA ASP A 44 19.27 8.54 33.86
C ASP A 44 18.57 9.20 32.67
N ALA A 45 19.29 9.96 31.83
CA ALA A 45 18.75 10.51 30.59
C ALA A 45 18.37 9.40 29.59
N THR A 46 19.23 8.39 29.41
CA THR A 46 18.93 7.25 28.52
C THR A 46 17.72 6.46 29.02
N TYR A 47 17.59 6.22 30.34
CA TYR A 47 16.41 5.56 30.89
C TYR A 47 15.12 6.38 30.70
N LYS A 48 15.18 7.72 30.81
CA LYS A 48 14.02 8.58 30.52
C LYS A 48 13.57 8.45 29.07
N SER A 49 14.51 8.51 28.12
CA SER A 49 14.20 8.30 26.70
C SER A 49 13.62 6.91 26.45
N PHE A 50 14.18 5.89 27.09
CA PHE A 50 13.71 4.52 26.96
C PHE A 50 12.30 4.31 27.53
N ALA A 51 11.99 4.94 28.66
CA ALA A 51 10.66 4.94 29.26
C ALA A 51 9.64 5.69 28.39
N GLN A 52 10.04 6.81 27.76
CA GLN A 52 9.19 7.54 26.82
C GLN A 52 8.83 6.64 25.62
N TYR A 53 9.81 5.99 24.98
CA TYR A 53 9.55 5.08 23.87
C TYR A 53 8.70 3.86 24.28
N ALA A 54 8.86 3.37 25.51
CA ALA A 54 8.01 2.31 26.06
C ALA A 54 6.57 2.77 26.32
N SER A 55 6.34 4.05 26.65
CA SER A 55 5.00 4.60 26.79
C SER A 55 4.29 4.78 25.45
N GLU A 56 5.04 5.13 24.40
CA GLU A 56 4.50 5.29 23.05
C GLU A 56 4.25 3.95 22.34
N ASN A 57 5.10 2.94 22.58
CA ASN A 57 4.98 1.63 21.94
C ASN A 57 5.31 0.47 22.91
N LYS A 58 4.29 0.05 23.67
CA LYS A 58 4.42 -0.95 24.74
C LYS A 58 4.74 -2.35 24.23
N GLU A 59 4.20 -2.77 23.09
CA GLU A 59 4.46 -4.11 22.52
C GLU A 59 5.92 -4.28 22.12
N LYS A 60 6.58 -3.20 21.72
CA LYS A 60 7.92 -3.21 21.14
C LYS A 60 9.03 -2.96 22.16
N TYR A 61 8.85 -1.96 23.02
CA TYR A 61 9.87 -1.55 23.99
C TYR A 61 9.60 -2.13 25.39
N GLY A 62 8.41 -2.68 25.66
CA GLY A 62 8.03 -3.14 27.00
C GLY A 62 8.96 -4.22 27.58
N ALA A 63 9.30 -5.23 26.77
CA ALA A 63 10.19 -6.32 27.21
C ALA A 63 11.63 -5.81 27.45
N ALA A 64 12.15 -4.96 26.56
CA ALA A 64 13.48 -4.41 26.69
C ALA A 64 13.58 -3.41 27.87
N ASN A 65 12.53 -2.62 28.11
CA ASN A 65 12.45 -1.71 29.25
C ASN A 65 12.41 -2.45 30.59
N ALA A 66 11.67 -3.54 30.69
CA ALA A 66 11.67 -4.38 31.90
C ALA A 66 13.06 -4.95 32.21
N GLU A 67 13.80 -5.36 31.18
CA GLU A 67 15.19 -5.83 31.32
C GLU A 67 16.15 -4.69 31.69
N ALA A 68 16.00 -3.50 31.10
CA ALA A 68 16.84 -2.35 31.45
C ALA A 68 16.61 -1.91 32.90
N ILE A 69 15.37 -1.91 33.39
CA ILE A 69 15.04 -1.64 34.81
C ILE A 69 15.67 -2.69 35.74
N LYS A 70 15.78 -3.95 35.30
CA LYS A 70 16.47 -5.01 36.07
C LYS A 70 17.95 -4.69 36.23
N ILE A 71 18.62 -4.25 35.15
CA ILE A 71 20.03 -3.82 35.18
C ILE A 71 20.19 -2.61 36.10
N GLN A 72 19.29 -1.62 36.00
CA GLN A 72 19.31 -0.44 36.85
C GLN A 72 19.30 -0.79 38.34
N LYS A 73 18.41 -1.71 38.74
CA LYS A 73 18.31 -2.18 40.13
C LYS A 73 19.57 -2.91 40.57
N MET A 74 20.15 -3.75 39.70
CA MET A 74 21.37 -4.49 40.00
C MET A 74 22.59 -3.57 40.14
N ALA A 75 22.75 -2.60 39.23
CA ALA A 75 23.82 -1.60 39.27
C ALA A 75 23.68 -0.69 40.50
N ALA A 76 22.46 -0.24 40.83
CA ALA A 76 22.19 0.56 42.02
C ALA A 76 22.51 -0.21 43.32
N GLY A 77 22.11 -1.48 43.41
CA GLY A 77 22.43 -2.35 44.55
C GLY A 77 23.94 -2.53 44.73
N LEU A 78 24.65 -2.82 43.64
CA LEU A 78 26.11 -3.00 43.65
C LEU A 78 26.86 -1.73 44.06
N ILE A 79 26.41 -0.55 43.60
CA ILE A 79 27.02 0.72 43.98
C ILE A 79 26.78 1.03 45.45
N SER A 80 25.56 0.76 45.96
CA SER A 80 25.26 0.90 47.39
C SER A 80 26.11 -0.04 48.24
N ASP A 81 26.31 -1.28 47.81
CA ASP A 81 27.20 -2.23 48.47
C ASP A 81 28.64 -1.72 48.51
N ILE A 82 29.15 -1.17 47.39
CA ILE A 82 30.50 -0.58 47.34
C ILE A 82 30.60 0.66 48.25
N ASP A 83 29.57 1.51 48.28
CA ASP A 83 29.54 2.67 49.18
C ASP A 83 29.56 2.24 50.65
N GLN A 84 28.86 1.15 50.99
CA GLN A 84 28.90 0.53 52.31
C GLN A 84 30.29 -0.06 52.61
N CYS A 85 30.96 -0.71 51.66
CA CYS A 85 32.34 -1.21 51.82
C CYS A 85 33.33 -0.07 52.09
N LYS A 86 33.22 1.04 51.35
CA LYS A 86 34.03 2.24 51.58
C LYS A 86 33.76 2.83 52.96
N ALA A 87 32.49 2.97 53.35
CA ALA A 87 32.12 3.49 54.66
C ALA A 87 32.67 2.61 55.80
N LYS A 88 32.53 1.27 55.70
CA LYS A 88 33.08 0.32 56.66
C LYS A 88 34.61 0.37 56.75
N SER A 89 35.30 0.57 55.63
CA SER A 89 36.77 0.71 55.59
C SER A 89 37.25 2.00 56.28
N ILE A 90 36.54 3.11 56.10
CA ILE A 90 36.84 4.37 56.78
C ILE A 90 36.56 4.25 58.28
N MET A 91 35.46 3.59 58.66
CA MET A 91 35.14 3.36 60.07
C MET A 91 36.19 2.52 60.79
N ALA A 92 36.65 1.42 60.18
CA ALA A 92 37.67 0.55 60.76
C ALA A 92 39.01 1.27 60.98
N THR A 93 39.24 2.39 60.26
CA THR A 93 40.50 3.13 60.29
C THR A 93 40.46 4.35 61.22
N GLU A 94 39.36 5.13 61.19
CA GLU A 94 39.23 6.40 61.93
C GLU A 94 38.39 6.27 63.21
N ASN A 95 37.73 5.12 63.42
CA ASN A 95 36.81 4.85 64.53
C ASN A 95 35.65 5.87 64.65
N TRP A 96 35.21 6.42 63.52
CA TRP A 96 34.09 7.38 63.46
C TRP A 96 32.72 6.67 63.37
N PRO A 97 31.65 7.23 63.96
CA PRO A 97 30.29 6.69 63.80
C PRO A 97 29.79 6.83 62.35
N ILE A 98 29.04 5.82 61.87
CA ILE A 98 28.46 5.68 60.51
C ILE A 98 27.80 6.99 60.02
N GLU A 99 27.13 7.71 60.92
CA GLU A 99 26.37 8.93 60.64
C GLU A 99 27.22 10.13 60.21
N LYS A 100 28.52 10.16 60.54
CA LYS A 100 29.42 11.20 60.01
C LYS A 100 29.94 10.83 58.62
N VAL A 101 30.13 9.53 58.34
CA VAL A 101 30.82 9.02 57.14
C VAL A 101 29.91 8.97 55.91
N LEU A 102 28.60 8.78 56.09
CA LEU A 102 27.58 8.83 55.04
C LEU A 102 26.81 10.16 55.12
N GLY A 103 27.10 11.09 54.23
CA GLY A 103 26.32 12.32 54.03
C GLY A 103 25.45 12.23 52.79
N LYS A 104 24.28 12.88 52.77
CA LYS A 104 23.50 13.06 51.54
C LYS A 104 23.84 14.40 50.91
N ASN A 105 24.23 14.42 49.62
CA ASN A 105 24.37 15.67 48.88
C ASN A 105 23.00 16.35 48.67
N ALA A 106 22.98 17.63 48.25
CA ALA A 106 21.78 18.44 47.99
C ALA A 106 20.79 17.85 46.95
N GLN A 107 21.12 16.72 46.32
CA GLN A 107 20.31 15.97 45.36
C GLN A 107 19.84 14.61 45.91
N GLY A 108 19.98 14.37 47.22
CA GLY A 108 19.49 13.17 47.91
C GLY A 108 20.29 11.89 47.66
N GLN A 109 21.53 12.00 47.17
CA GLN A 109 22.41 10.86 46.88
C GLN A 109 23.39 10.62 48.03
N ASP A 110 23.60 9.36 48.37
CA ASP A 110 24.58 8.95 49.37
C ASP A 110 25.99 9.29 48.89
N THR A 111 26.67 10.11 49.67
CA THR A 111 28.06 10.52 49.47
C THR A 111 28.85 10.18 50.69
N ILE A 112 30.01 9.59 50.47
CA ILE A 112 30.98 9.36 51.53
C ILE A 112 31.71 10.69 51.80
N ILE A 113 32.15 10.91 53.04
CA ILE A 113 33.05 12.02 53.37
C ILE A 113 34.16 12.11 52.31
N ASN A 114 34.43 13.32 51.84
CA ASN A 114 35.52 13.55 50.90
C ASN A 114 36.84 13.03 51.49
N LEU A 115 37.57 12.22 50.72
CA LEU A 115 38.82 11.59 51.14
C LEU A 115 39.85 12.61 51.66
N LYS A 116 39.72 13.91 51.36
CA LYS A 116 40.49 15.02 51.97
C LYS A 116 40.42 15.06 53.50
N LEU A 117 39.27 14.71 54.09
CA LEU A 117 38.98 14.87 55.53
C LEU A 117 39.43 13.68 56.39
N VAL A 118 39.83 12.56 55.78
CA VAL A 118 40.38 11.38 56.47
C VAL A 118 41.81 11.68 56.91
N SER A 119 42.17 11.39 58.17
CA SER A 119 43.47 11.73 58.76
C SER A 119 44.51 10.61 58.57
N ALA A 120 44.10 9.35 58.70
CA ALA A 120 44.88 8.12 58.56
C ALA A 120 44.77 7.54 57.13
N LYS A 121 45.14 8.34 56.13
CA LYS A 121 45.07 7.97 54.70
C LYS A 121 46.05 6.85 54.31
N ASP A 122 47.13 6.72 55.06
CA ASP A 122 48.23 5.77 54.91
C ASP A 122 47.98 4.42 55.60
N ASN A 123 46.98 4.34 56.49
CA ASN A 123 46.69 3.12 57.24
C ASN A 123 46.26 1.98 56.28
N GLN A 124 46.96 0.85 56.41
CA GLN A 124 46.78 -0.35 55.60
C GLN A 124 45.93 -1.42 56.30
N GLU A 125 45.86 -1.39 57.64
CA GLU A 125 45.22 -2.44 58.44
C GLU A 125 43.70 -2.35 58.35
N GLY A 126 43.13 -1.13 58.35
CA GLY A 126 41.68 -0.93 58.36
C GLY A 126 40.97 -1.48 57.13
N ILE A 127 41.56 -1.30 55.93
CA ILE A 127 41.01 -1.87 54.70
C ILE A 127 41.32 -3.36 54.55
N THR A 128 42.52 -3.79 54.94
CA THR A 128 42.95 -5.19 54.85
C THR A 128 42.08 -6.08 55.75
N HIS A 129 41.86 -5.67 57.00
CA HIS A 129 41.05 -6.43 57.96
C HIS A 129 39.56 -6.52 57.56
N GLN A 130 39.04 -5.46 56.93
CA GLN A 130 37.64 -5.38 56.51
C GLN A 130 37.36 -6.13 55.21
N MET A 131 38.26 -6.05 54.22
CA MET A 131 38.04 -6.58 52.87
C MET A 131 38.56 -8.01 52.69
N ILE A 132 39.60 -8.40 53.42
CA ILE A 132 40.26 -9.72 53.30
C ILE A 132 40.24 -10.47 54.64
N GLY A 133 40.47 -9.79 55.76
CA GLY A 133 40.63 -10.43 57.07
C GLY A 133 42.10 -10.66 57.44
N SER A 134 42.34 -11.59 58.37
CA SER A 134 43.66 -11.79 59.01
C SER A 134 44.60 -12.75 58.25
N GLU A 135 44.12 -13.46 57.23
CA GLU A 135 44.91 -14.47 56.50
C GLU A 135 44.91 -14.20 54.98
N GLU A 136 46.13 -14.16 54.40
CA GLU A 136 46.39 -13.90 52.98
C GLU A 136 45.85 -15.01 52.04
N ALA A 137 45.77 -16.25 52.54
CA ALA A 137 45.39 -17.43 51.76
C ALA A 137 43.88 -17.72 51.74
N ASN A 138 43.10 -17.16 52.68
CA ASN A 138 41.65 -17.38 52.80
C ASN A 138 40.93 -16.06 53.15
N PRO A 139 40.52 -15.26 52.15
CA PRO A 139 39.77 -14.05 52.43
C PRO A 139 38.43 -14.37 53.12
N LYS A 140 38.06 -13.56 54.12
CA LYS A 140 36.75 -13.58 54.79
C LYS A 140 35.64 -13.61 53.75
N LYS A 141 34.67 -14.50 53.97
CA LYS A 141 33.48 -14.70 53.11
C LYS A 141 32.24 -14.01 53.68
N ASP A 142 32.43 -12.98 54.50
CA ASP A 142 31.35 -12.27 55.18
C ASP A 142 30.68 -11.23 54.25
N GLU A 143 29.51 -10.74 54.64
CA GLU A 143 28.83 -9.65 53.93
C GLU A 143 29.72 -8.41 53.85
N HIS A 144 29.86 -7.84 52.65
CA HIS A 144 30.71 -6.67 52.34
C HIS A 144 32.23 -6.94 52.36
N SER A 145 32.66 -8.20 52.21
CA SER A 145 34.07 -8.54 51.95
C SER A 145 34.42 -8.49 50.45
N ALA A 146 35.71 -8.45 50.12
CA ALA A 146 36.20 -8.41 48.73
C ALA A 146 35.70 -9.62 47.90
N TYR A 147 35.51 -10.77 48.54
CA TYR A 147 34.97 -11.98 47.90
C TYR A 147 33.49 -11.83 47.51
N ASP A 148 32.64 -11.28 48.39
CA ASP A 148 31.22 -11.02 48.08
C ASP A 148 31.10 -9.96 46.97
N LEU A 149 31.93 -8.92 47.02
CA LEU A 149 31.99 -7.91 45.97
C LEU A 149 32.36 -8.53 44.62
N ARG A 150 33.37 -9.41 44.58
CA ARG A 150 33.75 -10.13 43.36
C ARG A 150 32.60 -10.98 42.82
N MET A 151 31.93 -11.75 43.67
CA MET A 151 30.78 -12.57 43.24
C MET A 151 29.63 -11.72 42.68
N LYS A 152 29.34 -10.57 43.29
CA LYS A 152 28.29 -9.66 42.80
C LYS A 152 28.68 -9.02 41.47
N LEU A 153 29.95 -8.66 41.28
CA LEU A 153 30.48 -8.17 40.02
C LEU A 153 30.45 -9.24 38.92
N GLU A 154 30.78 -10.49 39.24
CA GLU A 154 30.67 -11.62 38.31
C GLU A 154 29.22 -11.88 37.89
N LYS A 155 28.27 -11.86 38.83
CA LYS A 155 26.84 -11.96 38.51
C LYS A 155 26.36 -10.83 37.61
N PHE A 156 26.81 -9.59 37.87
CA PHE A 156 26.47 -8.44 37.02
C PHE A 156 27.05 -8.59 35.61
N ARG A 157 28.32 -8.99 35.49
CA ARG A 157 28.96 -9.32 34.21
C ARG A 157 28.17 -10.38 33.45
N ASP A 158 27.80 -11.47 34.11
CA ASP A 158 27.15 -12.60 33.46
C ASP A 158 25.73 -12.23 32.97
N GLU A 159 25.01 -11.39 33.71
CA GLU A 159 23.72 -10.84 33.24
C GLU A 159 23.89 -9.91 32.03
N ILE A 160 24.91 -9.03 32.02
CA ILE A 160 25.21 -8.21 30.84
C ILE A 160 25.56 -9.09 29.64
N LYS A 161 26.36 -10.14 29.83
CA LYS A 161 26.70 -11.10 28.77
C LYS A 161 25.47 -11.84 28.23
N LYS A 162 24.53 -12.23 29.09
CA LYS A 162 23.26 -12.84 28.65
C LYS A 162 22.47 -11.91 27.75
N ILE A 163 22.42 -10.61 28.09
CA ILE A 163 21.73 -9.60 27.30
C ILE A 163 22.45 -9.36 25.97
N ALA A 164 23.77 -9.28 25.98
CA ALA A 164 24.60 -9.09 24.78
C ALA A 164 24.57 -10.30 23.82
N ASN A 165 24.32 -11.52 24.34
CA ASN A 165 24.21 -12.77 23.57
C ASN A 165 22.77 -13.15 23.20
N LYS A 166 21.78 -12.32 23.54
CA LYS A 166 20.36 -12.63 23.30
C LYS A 166 19.98 -12.67 21.82
N ASP A 167 20.81 -12.12 20.92
CA ASP A 167 20.64 -12.20 19.47
C ASP A 167 21.70 -13.15 18.85
N PRO A 168 21.34 -14.42 18.53
CA PRO A 168 22.28 -15.43 18.03
C PRO A 168 22.92 -15.07 16.67
N LYS A 169 22.32 -14.15 15.92
CA LYS A 169 22.78 -13.78 14.58
C LYS A 169 23.80 -12.63 14.58
N ASN A 170 23.82 -11.79 15.62
CA ASN A 170 24.78 -10.68 15.78
C ASN A 170 25.06 -10.40 17.28
N PRO A 171 25.83 -11.28 17.97
CA PRO A 171 26.25 -11.00 19.34
C PRO A 171 27.15 -9.76 19.35
N ASN A 172 26.93 -8.84 20.30
CA ASN A 172 27.78 -7.66 20.44
C ASN A 172 29.12 -8.06 21.10
N LYS A 173 30.03 -8.59 20.27
CA LYS A 173 31.38 -9.02 20.68
C LYS A 173 32.18 -7.88 21.32
N THR A 174 31.92 -6.63 20.94
CA THR A 174 32.59 -5.45 21.51
C THR A 174 32.16 -5.20 22.95
N LEU A 175 30.85 -5.24 23.24
CA LEU A 175 30.35 -5.10 24.61
C LEU A 175 30.84 -6.25 25.51
N ILE A 176 30.80 -7.48 25.00
CA ILE A 176 31.30 -8.65 25.74
C ILE A 176 32.80 -8.50 26.03
N ALA A 177 33.61 -8.12 25.04
CA ALA A 177 35.05 -7.90 25.21
C ALA A 177 35.37 -6.74 26.15
N ASN A 178 34.58 -5.66 26.13
CA ASN A 178 34.74 -4.53 27.05
C ASN A 178 34.42 -4.94 28.48
N VAL A 179 33.31 -5.64 28.69
CA VAL A 179 32.89 -6.13 30.01
C VAL A 179 33.89 -7.17 30.54
N ASP A 180 34.44 -8.03 29.68
CA ASP A 180 35.49 -8.99 30.04
C ASP A 180 36.80 -8.29 30.43
N LYS A 181 37.17 -7.20 29.75
CA LYS A 181 38.33 -6.39 30.12
C LYS A 181 38.10 -5.59 31.41
N MET A 182 36.89 -5.08 31.62
CA MET A 182 36.55 -4.26 32.79
C MET A 182 36.42 -5.11 34.07
N PHE A 183 35.82 -6.29 33.96
CA PHE A 183 35.61 -7.24 35.07
C PHE A 183 36.44 -8.51 34.90
N ASN A 184 37.75 -8.34 34.63
CA ASN A 184 38.70 -9.44 34.71
C ASN A 184 39.12 -9.64 36.18
N PHE A 185 38.89 -10.84 36.68
CA PHE A 185 39.27 -11.27 38.04
C PHE A 185 40.28 -12.41 38.02
N GLU A 186 40.99 -12.59 36.91
CA GLU A 186 42.06 -13.58 36.80
C GLU A 186 43.18 -13.31 37.80
N LYS A 187 43.82 -14.40 38.24
CA LYS A 187 45.01 -14.31 39.10
C LYS A 187 46.15 -13.76 38.26
N GLU A 188 46.71 -12.64 38.68
CA GLU A 188 47.84 -12.03 38.00
C GLU A 188 49.12 -12.31 38.77
N LYS A 189 50.24 -12.43 38.04
CA LYS A 189 51.57 -12.53 38.64
C LYS A 189 51.94 -11.19 39.25
N GLU A 190 52.39 -11.22 40.49
CA GLU A 190 52.83 -10.04 41.22
C GLU A 190 53.92 -9.26 40.46
N ALA A 191 53.85 -7.93 40.47
CA ALA A 191 54.86 -7.08 39.85
C ALA A 191 56.11 -7.01 40.75
N GLY A 192 56.96 -8.03 40.64
CA GLY A 192 58.20 -8.10 41.40
C GLY A 192 58.81 -9.49 41.50
N ASN A 193 59.12 -10.14 40.38
CA ASN A 193 60.01 -11.33 40.27
C ASN A 193 59.81 -12.52 41.27
N THR A 194 58.70 -12.60 42.02
CA THR A 194 58.39 -13.66 42.99
C THR A 194 57.62 -14.83 42.36
N GLY A 195 57.01 -14.64 41.19
CA GLY A 195 56.34 -15.70 40.43
C GLY A 195 55.07 -16.27 41.09
N VAL A 196 54.62 -15.70 42.22
CA VAL A 196 53.41 -16.12 42.94
C VAL A 196 52.17 -15.52 42.27
N GLU A 197 51.16 -16.37 42.05
CA GLU A 197 49.84 -15.93 41.57
C GLU A 197 49.03 -15.37 42.73
N VAL A 198 48.73 -14.07 42.69
CA VAL A 198 47.98 -13.38 43.74
C VAL A 198 46.52 -13.24 43.31
N SER A 199 45.59 -13.47 44.24
CA SER A 199 44.15 -13.28 43.99
C SER A 199 43.82 -11.80 43.74
N TRP A 200 42.76 -11.51 42.98
CA TRP A 200 42.35 -10.12 42.71
C TRP A 200 42.03 -9.37 44.01
N GLU A 201 41.41 -10.06 44.96
CA GLU A 201 41.08 -9.53 46.29
C GLU A 201 42.34 -9.11 47.04
N THR A 202 43.35 -10.00 47.11
CA THR A 202 44.61 -9.74 47.78
C THR A 202 45.38 -8.60 47.11
N LYS A 203 45.49 -8.61 45.78
CA LYS A 203 46.22 -7.57 45.03
C LYS A 203 45.67 -6.16 45.27
N ASN A 204 44.35 -6.02 45.31
CA ASN A 204 43.71 -4.69 45.37
C ASN A 204 43.49 -4.19 46.80
N PHE A 205 43.43 -5.07 47.80
CA PHE A 205 43.01 -4.70 49.15
C PHE A 205 43.92 -5.19 50.29
N TYR A 206 44.99 -5.95 50.01
CA TYR A 206 45.94 -6.43 51.03
C TYR A 206 47.13 -5.48 51.16
N HIS A 207 47.40 -4.99 52.37
CA HIS A 207 48.48 -4.02 52.65
C HIS A 207 48.46 -2.76 51.76
N VAL A 208 47.27 -2.39 51.26
CA VAL A 208 47.06 -1.20 50.44
C VAL A 208 46.65 -0.04 51.35
N PRO A 209 47.19 1.18 51.18
CA PRO A 209 46.73 2.35 51.92
C PRO A 209 45.23 2.59 51.72
N LEU A 210 44.52 2.98 52.78
CA LEU A 210 43.08 3.27 52.74
C LEU A 210 42.70 4.19 51.56
N ALA A 211 43.49 5.23 51.30
CA ALA A 211 43.23 6.16 50.20
C ALA A 211 43.26 5.48 48.82
N ALA A 212 44.20 4.55 48.60
CA ALA A 212 44.31 3.81 47.35
C ALA A 212 43.16 2.80 47.21
N GLY A 213 42.80 2.08 48.27
CA GLY A 213 41.71 1.12 48.23
C GLY A 213 40.33 1.76 48.03
N ILE A 214 40.06 2.92 48.64
CA ILE A 214 38.83 3.69 48.35
C ILE A 214 38.83 4.15 46.89
N THR A 215 39.97 4.58 46.37
CA THR A 215 40.11 4.99 44.96
C THR A 215 39.83 3.81 44.01
N ILE A 216 40.29 2.60 44.34
CA ILE A 216 39.97 1.38 43.58
C ILE A 216 38.46 1.09 43.63
N LEU A 217 37.82 1.20 44.80
CA LEU A 217 36.37 1.05 44.93
C LEU A 217 35.60 2.10 44.12
N SER A 218 36.07 3.35 44.08
CA SER A 218 35.51 4.41 43.23
C SER A 218 35.66 4.10 41.74
N LYS A 219 36.80 3.54 41.33
CA LYS A 219 37.03 3.09 39.96
C LYS A 219 36.05 1.98 39.58
N ILE A 220 35.84 1.00 40.45
CA ILE A 220 34.85 -0.08 40.21
C ILE A 220 33.43 0.50 40.07
N GLN A 221 33.04 1.48 40.89
CA GLN A 221 31.73 2.14 40.75
C GLN A 221 31.58 2.86 39.40
N ALA A 222 32.64 3.54 38.93
CA ALA A 222 32.65 4.18 37.62
C ALA A 222 32.53 3.14 36.50
N ASP A 223 33.23 2.01 36.59
CA ASP A 223 33.14 0.91 35.62
C ASP A 223 31.74 0.31 35.58
N VAL A 224 31.10 0.09 36.73
CA VAL A 224 29.71 -0.40 36.81
C VAL A 224 28.74 0.56 36.12
N ARG A 225 28.88 1.88 36.34
CA ARG A 225 28.06 2.89 35.66
C ARG A 225 28.34 2.96 34.16
N ASN A 226 29.59 2.81 33.74
CA ASN A 226 29.91 2.80 32.32
C ASN A 226 29.36 1.55 31.61
N ALA A 227 29.51 0.37 32.23
CA ALA A 227 28.97 -0.88 31.72
C ALA A 227 27.42 -0.86 31.66
N GLU A 228 26.78 -0.28 32.67
CA GLU A 228 25.33 -0.01 32.65
C GLU A 228 24.95 0.87 31.45
N ASN A 229 25.64 2.01 31.26
CA ASN A 229 25.37 2.93 30.17
C ASN A 229 25.54 2.27 28.79
N GLU A 230 26.64 1.55 28.57
CA GLU A 230 26.89 0.85 27.31
C GLU A 230 25.82 -0.21 27.03
N THR A 231 25.39 -0.95 28.06
CA THR A 231 24.36 -1.99 27.92
C THR A 231 23.00 -1.39 27.60
N VAL A 232 22.58 -0.33 28.29
CA VAL A 232 21.28 0.32 28.03
C VAL A 232 21.26 0.96 26.64
N ASN A 233 22.34 1.62 26.21
CA ASN A 233 22.45 2.16 24.86
C ASN A 233 22.40 1.06 23.79
N TYR A 234 23.06 -0.09 24.04
CA TYR A 234 22.96 -1.25 23.16
C TYR A 234 21.54 -1.79 23.07
N MET A 235 20.82 -1.90 24.19
CA MET A 235 19.44 -2.36 24.22
C MET A 235 18.52 -1.42 23.42
N LEU A 236 18.67 -0.11 23.60
CA LEU A 236 17.93 0.89 22.83
C LEU A 236 18.23 0.75 21.32
N GLY A 237 19.50 0.72 20.95
CA GLY A 237 19.92 0.57 19.56
C GLY A 237 19.46 -0.74 18.92
N ASN A 238 19.41 -1.85 19.66
CA ASN A 238 18.92 -3.13 19.13
C ASN A 238 17.41 -3.10 18.82
N VAL A 239 16.61 -2.43 19.66
CA VAL A 239 15.18 -2.27 19.38
C VAL A 239 14.98 -1.38 18.15
N GLU A 240 15.74 -0.29 18.02
CA GLU A 240 15.68 0.60 16.85
C GLU A 240 16.17 -0.09 15.56
N GLN A 241 17.25 -0.87 15.61
CA GLN A 241 17.73 -1.64 14.45
C GLN A 241 16.73 -2.69 13.97
N LYS A 242 15.89 -3.22 14.87
CA LYS A 242 14.77 -4.09 14.52
C LYS A 242 13.55 -3.31 13.99
N SER A 243 13.49 -2.00 14.24
CA SER A 243 12.36 -1.14 13.89
C SER A 243 12.33 -0.66 12.44
N PHE A 244 13.50 -0.58 11.80
CA PHE A 244 13.63 0.05 10.48
C PHE A 244 14.16 -0.88 9.39
N LYS A 245 14.33 -2.17 9.70
CA LYS A 245 14.55 -3.15 8.64
C LYS A 245 13.19 -3.47 8.06
N PHE A 246 12.89 -2.94 6.87
CA PHE A 246 11.79 -3.40 6.05
C PHE A 246 11.78 -4.94 6.08
N ASN A 247 10.77 -5.51 6.76
CA ASN A 247 10.78 -6.93 7.10
C ASN A 247 10.32 -7.77 5.90
N THR A 248 9.54 -7.15 5.01
CA THR A 248 8.93 -7.80 3.88
C THR A 248 9.23 -7.00 2.61
N LEU A 249 9.70 -7.71 1.59
CA LEU A 249 9.90 -7.21 0.24
C LEU A 249 8.75 -7.71 -0.64
N ALA A 250 8.10 -6.84 -1.39
CA ALA A 250 7.15 -7.21 -2.42
C ALA A 250 7.48 -6.53 -3.75
N ALA A 251 7.40 -7.28 -4.83
CA ALA A 251 7.41 -6.70 -6.17
C ALA A 251 6.08 -5.97 -6.41
N ILE A 252 6.18 -4.69 -6.78
CA ILE A 252 5.05 -3.86 -7.15
C ILE A 252 5.15 -3.60 -8.65
N VAL A 253 4.06 -3.89 -9.36
CA VAL A 253 3.92 -3.63 -10.79
C VAL A 253 2.93 -2.49 -10.96
N LYS A 254 3.40 -1.37 -11.51
CA LYS A 254 2.57 -0.20 -11.82
C LYS A 254 2.39 -0.10 -13.34
N PRO A 255 1.29 -0.62 -13.90
CA PRO A 255 0.99 -0.44 -15.32
C PRO A 255 0.66 1.02 -15.64
N GLN A 256 1.05 1.50 -16.83
CA GLN A 256 0.61 2.79 -17.36
C GLN A 256 -0.89 2.77 -17.71
N SER A 257 -1.38 1.65 -18.24
CA SER A 257 -2.80 1.36 -18.43
C SER A 257 -3.07 -0.11 -18.13
N SER A 258 -4.15 -0.39 -17.39
CA SER A 258 -4.64 -1.74 -17.12
C SER A 258 -5.47 -2.32 -18.27
N TYR A 259 -5.82 -1.51 -19.28
CA TYR A 259 -6.58 -1.93 -20.46
C TYR A 259 -5.83 -1.59 -21.75
N VAL A 260 -5.58 -2.61 -22.58
CA VAL A 260 -4.95 -2.46 -23.89
C VAL A 260 -5.70 -3.25 -24.96
N THR A 261 -5.80 -2.70 -26.16
CA THR A 261 -6.41 -3.37 -27.32
C THR A 261 -5.38 -4.23 -28.05
N VAL A 262 -5.86 -5.24 -28.80
CA VAL A 262 -4.99 -6.14 -29.57
C VAL A 262 -4.14 -5.34 -30.58
N GLY A 263 -2.81 -5.45 -30.44
CA GLY A 263 -1.82 -4.73 -31.25
C GLY A 263 -1.22 -3.48 -30.61
N SER A 264 -1.71 -3.06 -29.44
CA SER A 264 -1.16 -1.93 -28.67
C SER A 264 -0.01 -2.37 -27.75
N LYS A 265 0.92 -1.46 -27.41
CA LYS A 265 2.03 -1.72 -26.48
C LYS A 265 1.55 -1.67 -25.02
N TYR A 266 1.87 -2.69 -24.24
CA TYR A 266 1.69 -2.68 -22.79
C TYR A 266 2.99 -2.17 -22.12
N MET A 267 2.88 -1.15 -21.27
CA MET A 267 4.00 -0.56 -20.53
C MET A 267 3.69 -0.58 -19.03
N ALA A 268 4.66 -1.04 -18.22
CA ALA A 268 4.55 -1.09 -16.77
C ALA A 268 5.91 -0.85 -16.12
N GLU A 269 5.92 -0.13 -14.99
CA GLU A 269 7.07 0.02 -14.12
C GLU A 269 7.06 -1.08 -13.07
N ILE A 270 8.16 -1.82 -12.94
CA ILE A 270 8.31 -2.91 -11.97
C ILE A 270 9.40 -2.50 -10.99
N PHE A 271 9.06 -2.42 -9.70
CA PHE A 271 10.00 -2.06 -8.66
C PHE A 271 9.76 -2.88 -7.39
N LEU A 272 10.79 -2.95 -6.54
CA LEU A 272 10.74 -3.66 -5.27
C LEU A 272 10.29 -2.68 -4.17
N GLY A 273 9.09 -2.90 -3.64
CA GLY A 273 8.59 -2.21 -2.46
C GLY A 273 9.04 -2.94 -1.19
N ALA A 274 9.63 -2.20 -0.26
CA ALA A 274 9.99 -2.71 1.06
C ALA A 274 9.02 -2.08 2.08
N TYR A 275 8.36 -2.88 2.91
CA TYR A 275 7.43 -2.40 3.94
C TYR A 275 7.65 -3.11 5.28
N ASP A 276 7.05 -2.56 6.34
CA ASP A 276 7.11 -3.07 7.70
C ASP A 276 5.71 -3.49 8.18
N ASP A 277 5.51 -4.78 8.40
CA ASP A 277 4.23 -5.31 8.92
C ASP A 277 3.97 -4.99 10.41
N GLN A 278 4.98 -4.56 11.17
CA GLN A 278 4.82 -4.23 12.60
C GLN A 278 4.37 -2.78 12.84
N ASN A 279 4.69 -1.86 11.93
CA ASN A 279 4.31 -0.46 12.02
C ASN A 279 3.30 -0.14 10.90
N ILE A 280 2.03 -0.48 11.15
CA ILE A 280 0.94 -0.33 10.16
C ILE A 280 0.66 1.17 9.92
N PRO A 281 0.83 1.70 8.70
CA PRO A 281 0.55 3.11 8.40
C PRO A 281 -0.97 3.37 8.30
N GLU A 282 -1.36 4.64 8.42
CA GLU A 282 -2.73 5.06 8.16
C GLU A 282 -2.86 5.61 6.73
N VAL A 283 -3.77 5.06 5.94
CA VAL A 283 -4.01 5.49 4.56
C VAL A 283 -5.37 6.14 4.43
N TYR A 284 -5.38 7.36 3.90
CA TYR A 284 -6.58 8.16 3.65
C TYR A 284 -6.70 8.49 2.18
N ILE A 285 -7.91 8.40 1.63
CA ILE A 285 -8.24 8.89 0.29
C ILE A 285 -9.16 10.11 0.37
N CYS A 286 -9.13 10.94 -0.67
CA CYS A 286 -10.04 12.06 -0.84
C CYS A 286 -11.45 11.57 -1.19
N GLY A 287 -12.46 12.05 -0.46
CA GLY A 287 -13.87 11.90 -0.81
C GLY A 287 -14.30 12.81 -1.97
N PRO A 288 -15.56 12.72 -2.43
CA PRO A 288 -16.06 13.52 -3.55
C PRO A 288 -15.93 15.04 -3.27
N GLY A 289 -15.12 15.74 -4.08
CA GLY A 289 -14.85 17.18 -3.94
C GLY A 289 -13.72 17.55 -2.97
N ALA A 290 -13.10 16.58 -2.31
CA ALA A 290 -11.91 16.80 -1.49
C ALA A 290 -10.63 16.77 -2.35
N HIS A 291 -9.60 17.51 -1.92
CA HIS A 291 -8.30 17.52 -2.58
C HIS A 291 -7.16 17.46 -1.55
N VAL A 292 -5.99 16.98 -1.97
CA VAL A 292 -4.78 17.01 -1.14
C VAL A 292 -4.16 18.40 -1.26
N ASP A 293 -4.06 19.12 -0.14
CA ASP A 293 -3.29 20.36 -0.07
C ASP A 293 -1.81 20.04 0.13
N THR A 294 -1.02 20.21 -0.93
CA THR A 294 0.43 20.00 -0.96
C THR A 294 1.21 21.18 -0.39
N THR A 295 0.55 22.30 -0.08
CA THR A 295 1.17 23.55 0.39
C THR A 295 1.28 23.60 1.91
N SER A 296 0.38 22.91 2.62
CA SER A 296 0.43 22.74 4.07
C SER A 296 1.48 21.72 4.49
N LYS A 297 2.28 22.02 5.53
CA LYS A 297 3.16 21.06 6.22
C LYS A 297 2.64 20.84 7.65
N PRO A 298 2.24 19.62 8.04
CA PRO A 298 2.14 18.41 7.22
C PRO A 298 0.99 18.50 6.20
N MET A 299 1.11 17.76 5.09
CA MET A 299 0.11 17.74 4.03
C MET A 299 -1.22 17.20 4.58
N LYS A 300 -2.34 17.81 4.20
CA LYS A 300 -3.67 17.46 4.69
C LYS A 300 -4.64 17.31 3.52
N ILE A 301 -5.65 16.46 3.71
CA ILE A 301 -6.81 16.42 2.83
C ILE A 301 -7.73 17.56 3.25
N VAL A 302 -8.08 18.42 2.30
CA VAL A 302 -9.07 19.49 2.46
C VAL A 302 -10.40 18.94 1.95
N GLY A 303 -11.32 18.66 2.87
CA GLY A 303 -12.63 18.05 2.59
C GLY A 303 -12.83 16.73 3.31
N GLU A 304 -13.70 15.87 2.78
CA GLU A 304 -13.98 14.54 3.32
C GLU A 304 -12.79 13.61 3.10
N ALA A 305 -12.34 12.93 4.16
CA ALA A 305 -11.26 11.95 4.12
C ALA A 305 -11.79 10.58 4.53
N ILE A 306 -11.56 9.56 3.67
CA ILE A 306 -12.01 8.19 3.93
C ILE A 306 -10.78 7.37 4.31
N LYS A 307 -10.77 6.80 5.52
CA LYS A 307 -9.73 5.89 5.99
C LYS A 307 -9.91 4.51 5.34
N LEU A 308 -8.87 3.97 4.73
CA LEU A 308 -8.90 2.65 4.11
C LEU A 308 -8.63 1.54 5.14
N PRO A 309 -9.29 0.37 5.01
CA PRO A 309 -8.94 -0.81 5.79
C PRO A 309 -7.53 -1.29 5.41
N MET A 310 -6.74 -1.62 6.43
CA MET A 310 -5.37 -2.13 6.28
C MET A 310 -5.34 -3.64 6.43
N ASN A 311 -4.63 -4.32 5.54
CA ASN A 311 -4.29 -5.75 5.63
C ASN A 311 -2.76 -5.87 5.69
N GLY A 312 -2.22 -5.95 6.91
CA GLY A 312 -0.79 -5.72 7.16
C GLY A 312 -0.40 -4.29 6.79
N ALA A 313 0.74 -4.09 6.13
CA ALA A 313 1.13 -2.77 5.62
C ALA A 313 0.44 -2.34 4.31
N LYS A 314 -0.59 -3.06 3.83
CA LYS A 314 -1.28 -2.79 2.56
C LYS A 314 -2.69 -2.23 2.79
N ALA A 315 -2.98 -1.05 2.26
CA ALA A 315 -4.35 -0.53 2.23
C ALA A 315 -5.16 -1.21 1.12
N GLN A 316 -6.39 -1.61 1.43
CA GLN A 316 -7.34 -2.15 0.46
C GLN A 316 -8.34 -1.06 0.05
N LEU A 317 -8.34 -0.71 -1.24
CA LEU A 317 -9.29 0.21 -1.84
C LEU A 317 -10.33 -0.58 -2.63
N GLU A 318 -11.59 -0.49 -2.21
CA GLU A 318 -12.73 -1.06 -2.94
C GLU A 318 -13.77 0.05 -3.17
N GLN A 319 -14.07 0.34 -4.44
CA GLN A 319 -15.06 1.34 -4.83
C GLN A 319 -15.88 0.84 -6.01
N VAL A 320 -17.20 1.03 -5.94
CA VAL A 320 -18.09 0.76 -7.07
C VAL A 320 -18.02 1.94 -8.04
N ALA A 321 -17.61 1.66 -9.27
CA ALA A 321 -17.52 2.68 -10.31
C ALA A 321 -18.92 3.12 -10.76
N GLY A 322 -19.31 4.36 -10.44
CA GLY A 322 -20.63 4.91 -10.75
C GLY A 322 -20.88 5.31 -12.22
N GLY A 323 -19.86 5.24 -13.09
CA GLY A 323 -20.01 5.57 -14.51
C GLY A 323 -18.71 5.49 -15.29
N ALA A 324 -18.82 5.30 -16.61
CA ALA A 324 -17.70 5.15 -17.52
C ALA A 324 -16.82 6.41 -17.60
N GLY A 325 -15.52 6.21 -17.85
CA GLY A 325 -14.52 7.26 -17.98
C GLY A 325 -13.29 7.05 -17.08
N LEU A 326 -12.31 7.93 -17.22
CA LEU A 326 -11.11 7.97 -16.39
C LEU A 326 -11.46 8.45 -14.97
N ARG A 327 -11.00 7.72 -13.96
CA ARG A 327 -11.17 8.02 -12.54
C ARG A 327 -9.80 8.19 -11.91
N THR A 328 -9.59 9.31 -11.26
CA THR A 328 -8.38 9.58 -10.48
C THR A 328 -8.70 9.45 -9.00
N VAL A 329 -7.89 8.69 -8.28
CA VAL A 329 -7.94 8.54 -6.83
C VAL A 329 -6.69 9.20 -6.27
N THR A 330 -6.90 10.20 -5.42
CA THR A 330 -5.83 10.88 -4.68
C THR A 330 -5.98 10.61 -3.19
N GLY A 331 -4.87 10.61 -2.48
CA GLY A 331 -4.85 10.36 -1.05
C GLY A 331 -3.51 10.68 -0.40
N ILE A 332 -3.44 10.40 0.89
CA ILE A 332 -2.22 10.53 1.70
C ILE A 332 -1.99 9.26 2.51
N ILE A 333 -0.73 8.89 2.66
CA ILE A 333 -0.25 7.86 3.58
C ILE A 333 0.43 8.58 4.74
N LYS A 334 -0.04 8.33 5.95
CA LYS A 334 0.58 8.82 7.18
C LYS A 334 1.31 7.67 7.86
N PHE A 335 2.57 7.86 8.18
CA PHE A 335 3.35 6.92 8.96
C PHE A 335 4.19 7.67 9.99
N LYS A 336 4.25 7.14 11.22
CA LYS A 336 5.08 7.70 12.30
C LYS A 336 6.30 6.80 12.51
N PRO A 337 7.51 7.22 12.12
CA PRO A 337 8.74 6.57 12.52
C PRO A 337 8.87 6.58 14.05
N VAL A 338 9.36 5.50 14.66
CA VAL A 338 9.56 5.49 16.11
C VAL A 338 10.63 6.50 16.49
N GLY A 339 10.30 7.43 17.40
CA GLY A 339 11.18 8.55 17.80
C GLY A 339 11.26 9.70 16.80
N GLY A 340 10.50 9.64 15.70
CA GLY A 340 10.45 10.69 14.67
C GLY A 340 9.09 11.38 14.58
N GLU A 341 9.05 12.49 13.83
CA GLU A 341 7.80 13.18 13.50
C GLU A 341 6.97 12.38 12.49
N GLU A 342 5.65 12.52 12.57
CA GLU A 342 4.70 11.92 11.62
C GLU A 342 5.02 12.41 10.20
N GLN A 343 5.29 11.46 9.30
CA GLN A 343 5.53 11.74 7.89
C GLN A 343 4.26 11.48 7.08
N VAL A 344 3.95 12.41 6.18
CA VAL A 344 2.80 12.34 5.28
C VAL A 344 3.28 12.34 3.84
N GLN A 345 2.88 11.32 3.08
CA GLN A 345 3.22 11.18 1.65
C GLN A 345 1.95 11.14 0.81
N PRO A 346 1.79 12.02 -0.19
CA PRO A 346 0.65 12.00 -1.08
C PRO A 346 0.82 10.92 -2.16
N PHE A 347 -0.29 10.36 -2.63
CA PHE A 347 -0.30 9.48 -3.79
C PHE A 347 -1.48 9.79 -4.71
N THR A 348 -1.26 9.48 -5.99
CA THR A 348 -2.28 9.59 -7.03
C THR A 348 -2.23 8.32 -7.87
N THR A 349 -3.40 7.72 -8.11
CA THR A 349 -3.56 6.60 -9.03
C THR A 349 -4.76 6.83 -9.92
N GLU A 350 -4.71 6.33 -11.14
CA GLU A 350 -5.79 6.46 -12.12
C GLU A 350 -6.28 5.08 -12.55
N TYR A 351 -7.58 4.95 -12.78
CA TYR A 351 -8.19 3.75 -13.36
C TYR A 351 -9.30 4.15 -14.33
N GLU A 352 -9.44 3.39 -15.43
CA GLU A 352 -10.46 3.65 -16.44
C GLU A 352 -11.63 2.67 -16.28
N VAL A 353 -12.85 3.21 -16.35
CA VAL A 353 -14.09 2.43 -16.27
C VAL A 353 -14.73 2.38 -17.65
N ALA A 354 -14.85 1.19 -18.22
CA ALA A 354 -15.60 0.98 -19.47
C ALA A 354 -17.06 0.64 -19.17
N ALA A 355 -17.99 1.24 -19.92
CA ALA A 355 -19.38 0.79 -19.90
C ALA A 355 -19.48 -0.61 -20.54
N PRO A 356 -20.19 -1.57 -19.93
CA PRO A 356 -20.45 -2.85 -20.57
C PRO A 356 -21.25 -2.61 -21.86
N SER A 357 -20.76 -3.14 -22.98
CA SER A 357 -21.47 -3.09 -24.26
C SER A 357 -21.79 -4.51 -24.71
N LEU A 358 -23.08 -4.80 -24.91
CA LEU A 358 -23.56 -6.04 -25.50
C LEU A 358 -23.98 -5.75 -26.93
N VAL A 359 -23.35 -6.43 -27.90
CA VAL A 359 -23.72 -6.33 -29.31
C VAL A 359 -24.46 -7.59 -29.71
N VAL A 360 -25.78 -7.50 -29.90
CA VAL A 360 -26.61 -8.58 -30.44
C VAL A 360 -26.99 -8.25 -31.87
N SER A 361 -26.40 -8.93 -32.84
CA SER A 361 -26.63 -8.68 -34.26
C SER A 361 -27.21 -9.93 -34.94
N PRO A 362 -28.47 -9.90 -35.41
CA PRO A 362 -29.06 -11.04 -36.12
C PRO A 362 -28.35 -11.30 -37.46
N THR A 363 -27.68 -12.45 -37.58
CA THR A 363 -26.82 -12.79 -38.73
C THR A 363 -27.58 -12.87 -40.06
N LYS A 364 -28.86 -13.23 -40.04
CA LYS A 364 -29.69 -13.29 -41.25
C LYS A 364 -30.31 -11.94 -41.66
N MET A 365 -30.21 -10.90 -40.82
CA MET A 365 -30.74 -9.57 -41.10
C MET A 365 -29.67 -8.58 -41.60
N ASN A 366 -28.45 -9.05 -41.91
CA ASN A 366 -27.39 -8.23 -42.52
C ASN A 366 -27.70 -7.92 -44.01
N VAL A 367 -28.82 -7.25 -44.26
CA VAL A 367 -29.33 -6.93 -45.60
C VAL A 367 -29.56 -5.42 -45.70
N PHE A 368 -29.06 -4.82 -46.78
CA PHE A 368 -29.45 -3.48 -47.20
C PHE A 368 -30.38 -3.55 -48.40
N TYR A 369 -31.40 -2.72 -48.42
CA TYR A 369 -32.34 -2.60 -49.53
C TYR A 369 -31.96 -1.42 -50.44
N ARG A 370 -31.97 -1.67 -51.76
CA ARG A 370 -31.76 -0.61 -52.77
C ARG A 370 -32.95 0.34 -52.84
N GLY A 371 -32.67 1.62 -53.07
CA GLY A 371 -33.70 2.65 -53.25
C GLY A 371 -34.35 3.15 -51.97
N VAL A 372 -33.87 2.73 -50.80
CA VAL A 372 -34.30 3.23 -49.49
C VAL A 372 -33.11 3.62 -48.62
N ASP A 373 -33.37 4.47 -47.64
CA ASP A 373 -32.41 4.90 -46.64
C ASP A 373 -32.28 3.81 -45.57
N ASN A 374 -31.15 3.11 -45.52
CA ASN A 374 -30.94 2.04 -44.55
C ASN A 374 -30.21 2.58 -43.32
N PRO A 375 -30.87 2.73 -42.16
CA PRO A 375 -30.20 3.18 -40.94
C PRO A 375 -29.22 2.11 -40.44
N VAL A 376 -28.02 2.54 -40.05
CA VAL A 376 -26.97 1.69 -39.48
C VAL A 376 -26.24 2.42 -38.37
N SER A 377 -26.00 1.71 -37.26
CA SER A 377 -25.14 2.19 -36.18
C SER A 377 -23.78 1.49 -36.27
N VAL A 378 -22.70 2.28 -36.28
CA VAL A 378 -21.33 1.77 -36.30
C VAL A 378 -20.66 2.18 -35.00
N SER A 379 -20.24 1.18 -34.22
CA SER A 379 -19.48 1.37 -32.99
C SER A 379 -18.26 0.46 -33.00
N VAL A 380 -17.17 0.91 -32.39
CA VAL A 380 -15.94 0.14 -32.23
C VAL A 380 -15.57 0.15 -30.75
N SER A 381 -15.43 -1.04 -30.17
CA SER A 381 -15.11 -1.19 -28.74
C SER A 381 -13.79 -0.49 -28.40
N GLY A 382 -13.83 0.36 -27.37
CA GLY A 382 -12.67 1.12 -26.89
C GLY A 382 -12.41 2.44 -27.62
N TYR A 383 -13.28 2.87 -28.54
CA TYR A 383 -13.17 4.16 -29.23
C TYR A 383 -14.46 4.96 -29.12
N SER A 384 -14.35 6.28 -28.99
CA SER A 384 -15.50 7.18 -28.98
C SER A 384 -16.04 7.40 -30.39
N ASN A 385 -17.33 7.72 -30.52
CA ASN A 385 -17.98 7.99 -31.83
C ASN A 385 -17.30 9.10 -32.66
N LYS A 386 -16.50 9.97 -32.03
CA LYS A 386 -15.73 11.03 -32.71
C LYS A 386 -14.48 10.50 -33.40
N ASP A 387 -13.89 9.44 -32.89
CA ASP A 387 -12.62 8.87 -33.36
C ASP A 387 -12.84 7.79 -34.44
N ILE A 388 -14.11 7.42 -34.65
CA ILE A 388 -14.54 6.41 -35.62
C ILE A 388 -14.93 7.10 -36.92
N SER A 389 -14.25 6.75 -38.01
CA SER A 389 -14.58 7.16 -39.37
C SER A 389 -15.08 5.94 -40.15
N PRO A 390 -16.41 5.75 -40.28
CA PRO A 390 -16.96 4.60 -40.98
C PRO A 390 -16.83 4.75 -42.50
N SER A 391 -16.68 3.64 -43.19
CA SER A 391 -16.51 3.56 -44.65
C SER A 391 -17.40 2.47 -45.25
N ALA A 392 -17.77 2.63 -46.50
CA ALA A 392 -18.59 1.67 -47.24
C ALA A 392 -17.99 1.40 -48.62
N THR A 393 -18.02 0.13 -49.02
CA THR A 393 -17.73 -0.31 -50.39
C THR A 393 -19.07 -0.64 -51.06
N ASN A 394 -19.31 -0.13 -52.27
CA ASN A 394 -20.59 -0.22 -52.99
C ASN A 394 -21.78 0.56 -52.35
N GLY A 395 -21.63 1.89 -52.26
CA GLY A 395 -22.71 2.79 -51.85
C GLY A 395 -22.18 4.10 -51.25
N THR A 396 -23.08 4.86 -50.66
CA THR A 396 -22.73 6.04 -49.86
C THR A 396 -23.20 5.86 -48.42
N LEU A 397 -22.32 6.22 -47.49
CA LEU A 397 -22.62 6.25 -46.06
C LEU A 397 -22.64 7.71 -45.62
N SER A 398 -23.78 8.16 -45.11
CA SER A 398 -24.00 9.55 -44.68
C SER A 398 -24.34 9.61 -43.20
N LYS A 399 -23.93 10.68 -42.52
CA LYS A 399 -24.19 10.86 -41.09
C LYS A 399 -25.62 11.37 -40.89
N SER A 400 -26.34 10.78 -39.94
CA SER A 400 -27.68 11.18 -39.50
C SER A 400 -27.67 11.46 -37.99
N ALA A 401 -28.78 11.99 -37.45
CA ALA A 401 -28.92 12.27 -36.02
C ALA A 401 -28.77 11.00 -35.16
N ASP A 402 -29.35 9.88 -35.63
CA ASP A 402 -29.40 8.60 -34.90
C ASP A 402 -28.34 7.58 -35.37
N GLY A 403 -27.29 8.04 -36.07
CA GLY A 403 -26.21 7.18 -36.55
C GLY A 403 -25.80 7.48 -37.99
N PHE A 404 -25.87 6.47 -38.86
CA PHE A 404 -25.50 6.59 -40.26
C PHE A 404 -26.61 6.03 -41.16
N ILE A 405 -26.73 6.57 -42.38
CA ILE A 405 -27.64 6.09 -43.41
C ILE A 405 -26.80 5.54 -44.55
N MET A 406 -26.98 4.25 -44.84
CA MET A 406 -26.37 3.54 -45.95
C MET A 406 -27.33 3.51 -47.15
N ARG A 407 -26.85 4.04 -48.29
CA ARG A 407 -27.49 3.91 -49.59
C ARG A 407 -26.65 2.98 -50.47
N PRO A 408 -27.06 1.71 -50.64
CA PRO A 408 -26.25 0.75 -51.38
C PRO A 408 -26.26 1.02 -52.89
N GLY A 409 -25.18 0.66 -53.55
CA GLY A 409 -25.04 0.75 -55.01
C GLY A 409 -25.64 -0.44 -55.75
N LYS A 410 -25.10 -0.71 -56.95
CA LYS A 410 -25.65 -1.73 -57.86
C LYS A 410 -25.21 -3.16 -57.51
N ASP A 411 -24.06 -3.34 -56.85
CA ASP A 411 -23.53 -4.69 -56.59
C ASP A 411 -24.35 -5.42 -55.54
N THR A 412 -24.19 -6.74 -55.47
CA THR A 412 -24.94 -7.67 -54.61
C THR A 412 -24.48 -7.68 -53.16
N GLU A 413 -23.31 -7.12 -52.87
CA GLU A 413 -22.73 -7.04 -51.54
C GLU A 413 -22.21 -5.62 -51.27
N ALA A 414 -22.25 -5.21 -50.02
CA ALA A 414 -21.63 -3.98 -49.54
C ALA A 414 -20.88 -4.29 -48.25
N LEU A 415 -19.64 -3.81 -48.11
CA LEU A 415 -18.85 -3.99 -46.91
C LEU A 415 -18.72 -2.66 -46.17
N ILE A 416 -19.13 -2.67 -44.90
CA ILE A 416 -19.04 -1.52 -43.98
C ILE A 416 -17.81 -1.72 -43.10
N GLY A 417 -16.81 -0.87 -43.29
CA GLY A 417 -15.61 -0.82 -42.47
C GLY A 417 -15.60 0.41 -41.56
N ALA A 418 -14.58 0.51 -40.72
CA ALA A 418 -14.31 1.71 -39.95
C ALA A 418 -12.80 1.94 -39.82
N THR A 419 -12.37 3.19 -39.90
CA THR A 419 -11.01 3.59 -39.53
C THR A 419 -11.10 4.29 -38.19
N VAL A 420 -10.33 3.80 -37.20
CA VAL A 420 -10.23 4.44 -35.89
C VAL A 420 -8.97 5.28 -35.81
N THR A 421 -9.06 6.41 -35.12
CA THR A 421 -7.91 7.25 -34.77
C THR A 421 -7.50 6.92 -33.33
N ASN A 422 -6.26 6.49 -33.16
CA ASN A 422 -5.69 6.20 -31.84
C ASN A 422 -5.35 7.51 -31.09
N PRO A 423 -5.22 7.48 -29.76
CA PRO A 423 -4.78 8.63 -28.97
C PRO A 423 -3.39 9.18 -29.38
N ASP A 424 -2.56 8.35 -30.02
CA ASP A 424 -1.25 8.75 -30.57
C ASP A 424 -1.34 9.44 -31.96
N GLY A 425 -2.55 9.62 -32.50
CA GLY A 425 -2.79 10.20 -33.82
C GLY A 425 -2.66 9.22 -34.99
N SER A 426 -2.22 7.98 -34.75
CA SER A 426 -2.15 6.95 -35.78
C SER A 426 -3.56 6.44 -36.17
N LYS A 427 -3.73 6.05 -37.43
CA LYS A 427 -4.99 5.52 -37.94
C LYS A 427 -4.90 4.01 -38.12
N LYS A 428 -5.89 3.28 -37.62
CA LYS A 428 -6.02 1.82 -37.76
C LYS A 428 -7.31 1.49 -38.48
N SER A 429 -7.22 0.71 -39.56
CA SER A 429 -8.39 0.21 -40.29
C SER A 429 -8.92 -1.05 -39.61
N MET A 430 -10.22 -1.09 -39.34
CA MET A 430 -10.92 -2.23 -38.78
C MET A 430 -11.47 -3.13 -39.90
N PRO A 431 -11.50 -4.45 -39.70
CA PRO A 431 -12.10 -5.36 -40.66
C PRO A 431 -13.56 -5.01 -40.87
N GLY A 432 -13.99 -4.95 -42.13
CA GLY A 432 -15.36 -4.60 -42.47
C GLY A 432 -16.33 -5.77 -42.33
N MET A 433 -17.58 -5.46 -42.00
CA MET A 433 -18.67 -6.41 -41.98
C MET A 433 -19.38 -6.45 -43.34
N LYS A 434 -19.60 -7.66 -43.86
CA LYS A 434 -20.29 -7.88 -45.13
C LYS A 434 -21.81 -7.84 -44.96
N PHE A 435 -22.47 -7.04 -45.78
CA PHE A 435 -23.91 -6.96 -45.90
C PHE A 435 -24.34 -7.36 -47.31
N ARG A 436 -25.48 -8.05 -47.39
CA ARG A 436 -26.10 -8.44 -48.66
C ARG A 436 -26.97 -7.29 -49.16
N VAL A 437 -26.85 -6.93 -50.42
CA VAL A 437 -27.67 -5.88 -51.02
C VAL A 437 -28.80 -6.52 -51.83
N LYS A 438 -30.03 -6.34 -51.38
CA LYS A 438 -31.24 -6.84 -52.03
C LYS A 438 -32.07 -5.69 -52.59
N ASN A 439 -32.88 -5.99 -53.60
CA ASN A 439 -33.94 -5.08 -53.98
C ASN A 439 -35.05 -5.17 -52.94
N VAL A 440 -35.77 -4.07 -52.74
CA VAL A 440 -37.04 -4.09 -52.01
C VAL A 440 -37.92 -5.19 -52.62
N PRO A 441 -38.63 -6.02 -51.83
CA PRO A 441 -39.59 -7.00 -52.34
C PRO A 441 -40.63 -6.39 -53.29
N ASN A 442 -41.43 -7.22 -53.97
CA ASN A 442 -42.54 -6.69 -54.76
C ASN A 442 -43.74 -6.41 -53.86
N PRO A 443 -44.45 -5.28 -54.04
CA PRO A 443 -45.69 -5.03 -53.31
C PRO A 443 -46.81 -5.97 -53.78
N THR A 444 -47.80 -6.17 -52.93
CA THR A 444 -49.01 -6.93 -53.27
C THR A 444 -50.08 -5.98 -53.83
N PRO A 445 -50.72 -6.30 -54.96
CA PRO A 445 -51.82 -5.50 -55.48
C PRO A 445 -53.10 -5.77 -54.68
N TYR A 446 -53.89 -4.72 -54.48
CA TYR A 446 -55.20 -4.77 -53.83
C TYR A 446 -56.24 -4.06 -54.69
N PHE A 447 -57.44 -4.64 -54.73
CA PHE A 447 -58.61 -4.05 -55.37
C PHE A 447 -59.79 -4.11 -54.40
N ALA A 448 -60.41 -2.97 -54.08
CA ALA A 448 -61.48 -2.86 -53.08
C ALA A 448 -61.15 -3.49 -51.71
N GLY A 449 -59.87 -3.48 -51.31
CA GLY A 449 -59.41 -4.11 -50.07
C GLY A 449 -59.15 -5.62 -50.16
N LYS A 450 -59.34 -6.24 -51.33
CA LYS A 450 -59.09 -7.65 -51.60
C LYS A 450 -57.75 -7.87 -52.29
N SER A 451 -57.06 -8.94 -51.89
CA SER A 451 -55.70 -9.30 -52.31
C SER A 451 -55.69 -10.52 -53.23
N VAL A 452 -54.50 -10.98 -53.63
CA VAL A 452 -54.31 -12.23 -54.40
C VAL A 452 -54.85 -13.47 -53.67
N ASN A 453 -54.94 -13.42 -52.33
CA ASN A 453 -55.43 -14.54 -51.52
C ASN A 453 -56.96 -14.61 -51.40
N ASP A 454 -57.68 -13.58 -51.88
CA ASP A 454 -59.14 -13.54 -51.83
C ASP A 454 -59.73 -14.02 -53.16
N GLU A 455 -60.55 -15.08 -53.15
CA GLU A 455 -61.16 -15.61 -54.38
C GLU A 455 -62.52 -14.99 -54.73
N THR A 456 -63.15 -14.33 -53.76
CA THR A 456 -64.52 -13.79 -53.90
C THR A 456 -64.60 -12.33 -53.51
N ILE A 457 -65.46 -11.57 -54.19
CA ILE A 457 -65.70 -10.16 -53.92
C ILE A 457 -67.20 -9.85 -53.97
N LYS A 458 -67.70 -9.07 -53.01
CA LYS A 458 -69.13 -8.69 -53.00
C LYS A 458 -69.39 -7.68 -54.09
N LYS A 459 -70.55 -7.78 -54.76
CA LYS A 459 -70.93 -6.80 -55.81
C LYS A 459 -70.84 -5.34 -55.34
N THR A 460 -71.20 -5.05 -54.09
CA THR A 460 -71.13 -3.69 -53.50
C THR A 460 -69.69 -3.17 -53.41
N GLU A 461 -68.73 -4.04 -53.07
CA GLU A 461 -67.30 -3.71 -52.96
C GLU A 461 -66.69 -3.47 -54.35
N VAL A 462 -67.10 -4.27 -55.34
CA VAL A 462 -66.70 -4.08 -56.75
C VAL A 462 -67.16 -2.73 -57.28
N THR A 463 -68.42 -2.33 -57.02
CA THR A 463 -68.96 -1.05 -57.49
C THR A 463 -68.41 0.16 -56.74
N ALA A 464 -68.00 -0.02 -55.48
CA ALA A 464 -67.38 1.04 -54.67
C ALA A 464 -65.88 1.20 -54.93
N ALA A 465 -65.25 0.24 -55.63
CA ALA A 465 -63.85 0.28 -55.97
C ALA A 465 -63.52 1.53 -56.80
N GLN A 466 -62.49 2.27 -56.40
CA GLN A 466 -62.01 3.43 -57.18
C GLN A 466 -60.86 3.06 -58.11
N GLY A 467 -60.15 1.97 -57.82
CA GLY A 467 -58.91 1.61 -58.50
C GLY A 467 -58.15 0.48 -57.83
N VAL A 468 -56.98 0.20 -58.38
CA VAL A 468 -55.99 -0.74 -57.83
C VAL A 468 -54.96 0.04 -57.03
N ILE A 469 -54.56 -0.49 -55.87
CA ILE A 469 -53.46 0.05 -55.06
C ILE A 469 -52.41 -1.02 -54.82
N ALA A 470 -51.15 -0.63 -54.71
CA ALA A 470 -50.06 -1.53 -54.33
C ALA A 470 -49.65 -1.24 -52.89
N LYS A 471 -49.64 -2.27 -52.04
CA LYS A 471 -49.24 -2.16 -50.63
C LYS A 471 -48.24 -3.26 -50.30
N MET A 472 -47.27 -2.94 -49.45
CA MET A 472 -46.43 -3.95 -48.82
C MET A 472 -47.04 -4.36 -47.49
N VAL A 473 -47.16 -5.66 -47.29
CA VAL A 473 -47.49 -6.26 -46.00
C VAL A 473 -46.18 -6.80 -45.43
N ASP A 474 -45.95 -6.62 -44.14
CA ASP A 474 -44.78 -7.12 -43.40
C ASP A 474 -43.42 -6.62 -43.91
N PHE A 475 -43.33 -5.32 -44.26
CA PHE A 475 -42.07 -4.67 -44.62
C PHE A 475 -41.77 -3.50 -43.69
N ASP A 476 -40.55 -3.47 -43.13
CA ASP A 476 -40.15 -2.52 -42.08
C ASP A 476 -39.95 -1.07 -42.58
N PHE A 477 -39.95 -0.85 -43.90
CA PHE A 477 -39.83 0.48 -44.48
C PHE A 477 -41.18 0.95 -45.04
N ASP A 478 -41.57 2.18 -44.71
CA ASP A 478 -42.75 2.82 -45.28
C ASP A 478 -42.46 3.25 -46.73
N LEU A 479 -42.99 2.49 -47.70
CA LEU A 479 -42.82 2.74 -49.12
C LEU A 479 -44.15 2.88 -49.84
N LYS A 480 -44.22 3.91 -50.68
CA LYS A 480 -45.37 4.17 -51.54
C LYS A 480 -45.07 3.69 -52.95
N PHE A 481 -45.96 2.86 -53.49
CA PHE A 481 -45.89 2.35 -54.85
C PHE A 481 -47.03 2.95 -55.67
N GLU A 482 -46.69 3.48 -56.84
CA GLU A 482 -47.65 4.08 -57.76
C GLU A 482 -48.05 3.06 -58.83
N ILE A 483 -49.35 2.82 -59.03
CA ILE A 483 -49.81 1.97 -60.13
C ILE A 483 -49.69 2.73 -61.46
N VAL A 484 -48.92 2.16 -62.38
CA VAL A 484 -48.68 2.70 -63.72
C VAL A 484 -49.80 2.30 -64.68
N GLY A 485 -50.36 1.11 -64.51
CA GLY A 485 -51.48 0.63 -65.31
C GLY A 485 -51.82 -0.83 -65.06
N TYR A 486 -53.00 -1.22 -65.52
CA TYR A 486 -53.53 -2.59 -65.42
C TYR A 486 -54.60 -2.82 -66.50
N LYS A 487 -54.94 -4.08 -66.73
CA LYS A 487 -56.05 -4.51 -67.58
C LYS A 487 -57.16 -5.09 -66.71
N LEU A 488 -58.41 -4.82 -67.06
CA LEU A 488 -59.58 -5.40 -66.43
C LEU A 488 -60.32 -6.25 -67.46
N THR A 489 -60.42 -7.54 -67.18
CA THR A 489 -61.02 -8.56 -68.04
C THR A 489 -62.22 -9.15 -67.30
N MET A 490 -63.40 -9.19 -67.92
CA MET A 490 -64.58 -9.86 -67.36
C MET A 490 -65.25 -10.71 -68.43
N ILE A 491 -65.74 -11.88 -68.03
CA ILE A 491 -66.43 -12.80 -68.93
C ILE A 491 -67.92 -12.50 -68.88
N VAL A 492 -68.46 -11.95 -69.97
CA VAL A 492 -69.89 -11.64 -70.13
C VAL A 492 -70.44 -12.47 -71.28
N GLY A 493 -71.37 -13.38 -71.00
CA GLY A 493 -72.00 -14.21 -72.05
C GLY A 493 -71.05 -15.16 -72.78
N GLY A 494 -69.91 -15.52 -72.19
CA GLY A 494 -68.89 -16.40 -72.79
C GLY A 494 -67.76 -15.68 -73.51
N THR A 495 -67.87 -14.36 -73.74
CA THR A 495 -66.81 -13.56 -74.39
C THR A 495 -66.03 -12.76 -73.36
N PRO A 496 -64.69 -12.79 -73.36
CA PRO A 496 -63.88 -11.91 -72.52
C PRO A 496 -63.90 -10.48 -73.09
N ILE A 497 -64.35 -9.53 -72.27
CA ILE A 497 -64.25 -8.10 -72.57
C ILE A 497 -63.06 -7.55 -71.78
N GLU A 498 -62.10 -6.95 -72.48
CA GLU A 498 -60.91 -6.35 -71.89
C GLU A 498 -60.97 -4.82 -71.97
N LYS A 499 -60.60 -4.15 -70.88
CA LYS A 499 -60.38 -2.70 -70.83
C LYS A 499 -59.03 -2.41 -70.19
N VAL A 500 -58.34 -1.37 -70.64
CA VAL A 500 -57.01 -0.97 -70.12
C VAL A 500 -57.13 0.34 -69.34
N SER A 501 -56.42 0.41 -68.21
CA SER A 501 -56.23 1.65 -67.44
C SER A 501 -54.75 2.04 -67.39
N ASN A 502 -54.48 3.33 -67.61
CA ASN A 502 -53.15 3.93 -67.58
C ASN A 502 -52.96 4.74 -66.28
N GLY A 503 -53.22 4.10 -65.14
CA GLY A 503 -53.04 4.67 -63.81
C GLY A 503 -53.70 3.80 -62.75
N ALA A 504 -53.75 4.28 -61.51
CA ALA A 504 -54.39 3.57 -60.40
C ALA A 504 -55.92 3.51 -60.52
N ALA A 505 -56.55 4.57 -61.03
CA ALA A 505 -58.00 4.71 -61.07
C ALA A 505 -58.67 3.85 -62.16
N LEU A 506 -59.94 3.48 -61.96
CA LEU A 506 -60.78 2.85 -62.97
C LEU A 506 -61.24 3.87 -64.01
N THR A 507 -61.24 3.47 -65.28
CA THR A 507 -61.81 4.29 -66.38
C THR A 507 -63.35 4.26 -66.35
N GLY A 508 -64.01 5.21 -67.02
CA GLY A 508 -65.48 5.26 -67.12
C GLY A 508 -66.08 3.95 -67.63
N ASP A 509 -65.53 3.44 -68.74
CA ASP A 509 -65.89 2.14 -69.33
C ASP A 509 -65.76 0.98 -68.35
N MET A 510 -64.71 0.95 -67.52
CA MET A 510 -64.52 -0.09 -66.52
C MET A 510 -65.59 -0.01 -65.43
N LYS A 511 -65.94 1.19 -64.97
CA LYS A 511 -67.00 1.36 -63.94
C LYS A 511 -68.36 0.90 -64.45
N GLU A 512 -68.70 1.21 -65.69
CA GLU A 512 -69.93 0.73 -66.32
C GLU A 512 -69.96 -0.79 -66.44
N MET A 513 -68.83 -1.37 -66.86
CA MET A 513 -68.64 -2.82 -66.97
C MET A 513 -68.83 -3.50 -65.59
N LEU A 514 -68.20 -2.97 -64.55
CA LEU A 514 -68.31 -3.49 -63.19
C LEU A 514 -69.72 -3.35 -62.60
N THR A 515 -70.46 -2.29 -62.94
CA THR A 515 -71.86 -2.11 -62.51
C THR A 515 -72.79 -3.18 -63.10
N LYS A 516 -72.53 -3.57 -64.35
CA LYS A 516 -73.26 -4.62 -65.08
C LYS A 516 -72.88 -6.04 -64.64
N ALA A 517 -71.89 -6.20 -63.77
CA ALA A 517 -71.47 -7.52 -63.29
C ALA A 517 -72.60 -8.22 -62.51
N LYS A 518 -72.81 -9.50 -62.77
CA LYS A 518 -73.79 -10.35 -62.06
C LYS A 518 -73.09 -11.27 -61.06
N PRO A 519 -73.76 -11.63 -59.94
CA PRO A 519 -73.27 -12.68 -59.05
C PRO A 519 -72.93 -13.96 -59.84
N GLY A 520 -71.78 -14.55 -59.55
CA GLY A 520 -71.21 -15.71 -60.23
C GLY A 520 -70.21 -15.41 -61.34
N GLN A 521 -70.12 -14.17 -61.84
CA GLN A 521 -69.15 -13.79 -62.88
C GLN A 521 -67.73 -13.65 -62.32
N LYS A 522 -66.73 -13.98 -63.15
CA LYS A 522 -65.31 -13.81 -62.82
C LYS A 522 -64.79 -12.50 -63.40
N ILE A 523 -64.09 -11.74 -62.57
CA ILE A 523 -63.36 -10.53 -62.91
C ILE A 523 -61.88 -10.83 -62.73
N PHE A 524 -61.09 -10.51 -63.74
CA PHE A 524 -59.63 -10.60 -63.71
C PHE A 524 -59.05 -9.20 -63.86
N ILE A 525 -58.10 -8.86 -63.00
CA ILE A 525 -57.31 -7.64 -63.08
C ILE A 525 -55.89 -8.07 -63.39
N GLU A 526 -55.48 -7.91 -64.63
CA GLU A 526 -54.28 -8.53 -65.18
C GLU A 526 -53.23 -7.48 -65.55
N ALA A 527 -51.99 -7.93 -65.74
CA ALA A 527 -50.87 -7.09 -66.14
C ALA A 527 -50.69 -5.85 -65.26
N ILE A 528 -50.91 -5.98 -63.94
CA ILE A 528 -50.78 -4.89 -62.98
C ILE A 528 -49.31 -4.48 -62.93
N LYS A 529 -49.03 -3.20 -63.19
CA LYS A 529 -47.68 -2.62 -63.13
C LYS A 529 -47.63 -1.52 -62.08
N ALA A 530 -46.62 -1.58 -61.22
CA ALA A 530 -46.37 -0.56 -60.20
C ALA A 530 -44.95 -0.02 -60.30
N ARG A 531 -44.77 1.28 -60.03
CA ARG A 531 -43.50 1.96 -59.93
C ARG A 531 -43.13 2.12 -58.46
N GLY A 532 -41.95 1.65 -58.08
CA GLY A 532 -41.39 1.87 -56.75
C GLY A 532 -40.66 3.20 -56.62
N PRO A 533 -40.33 3.61 -55.39
CA PRO A 533 -39.51 4.80 -55.12
C PRO A 533 -38.08 4.68 -55.68
N ASP A 534 -37.65 3.46 -56.03
CA ASP A 534 -36.41 3.19 -56.78
C ASP A 534 -36.50 3.53 -58.29
N GLY A 535 -37.66 4.00 -58.76
CA GLY A 535 -37.95 4.34 -60.16
C GLY A 535 -38.20 3.13 -61.06
N THR A 536 -38.11 1.90 -60.53
CA THR A 536 -38.30 0.68 -61.33
C THR A 536 -39.78 0.36 -61.49
N VAL A 537 -40.18 -0.03 -62.71
CA VAL A 537 -41.54 -0.52 -62.98
C VAL A 537 -41.54 -2.04 -62.87
N ARG A 538 -42.43 -2.56 -62.03
CA ARG A 538 -42.52 -3.98 -61.69
C ARG A 538 -43.90 -4.52 -62.00
N SER A 539 -43.97 -5.76 -62.48
CA SER A 539 -45.25 -6.43 -62.69
C SER A 539 -45.65 -7.15 -61.40
N LEU A 540 -46.88 -6.89 -60.94
CA LEU A 540 -47.43 -7.41 -59.68
C LEU A 540 -48.33 -8.64 -59.89
N GLY A 541 -48.32 -9.22 -61.10
CA GLY A 541 -49.18 -10.35 -61.46
C GLY A 541 -50.62 -9.94 -61.78
N ALA A 542 -51.58 -10.78 -61.37
CA ALA A 542 -53.00 -10.60 -61.62
C ALA A 542 -53.83 -10.90 -60.37
N LEU A 543 -55.00 -10.28 -60.28
CA LEU A 543 -56.03 -10.58 -59.30
C LEU A 543 -57.21 -11.27 -60.01
N SER A 544 -57.78 -12.30 -59.42
CA SER A 544 -58.96 -12.98 -59.95
C SER A 544 -60.00 -13.09 -58.85
N PHE A 545 -61.19 -12.58 -59.12
CA PHE A 545 -62.30 -12.58 -58.17
C PHE A 545 -63.56 -13.13 -58.82
N LYS A 546 -64.30 -13.94 -58.07
CA LYS A 546 -65.69 -14.30 -58.39
C LYS A 546 -66.63 -13.37 -57.65
N VAL A 547 -67.53 -12.70 -58.37
CA VAL A 547 -68.54 -11.83 -57.78
C VAL A 547 -69.55 -12.69 -57.01
N THR A 548 -69.78 -12.38 -55.74
CA THR A 548 -70.80 -13.02 -54.89
C THR A 548 -71.95 -12.08 -54.61
#